data_AF-A0A3D0ZH81-F1
#
_entry.id   AF-A0A3D0ZH81-F1
#
_cell.length_a   1.000
_cell.length_b   1.000
_cell.length_c   1.000
_cell.angle_alpha   90.00
_cell.angle_beta   90.00
_cell.angle_gamma   90.00
#
_symmetry.space_group_name_H-M   'P 1'
#
loop_
_entity.id
_entity.type
_entity.pdbx_description
1 polymer ?
#
loop_
_entity_poly.entity_id
_entity_poly.type
_entity_poly.pdbx_seq_one_letter_code
_entity_poly.pdbx_strand_id
1 'polypeptide(L)'
;MTAGGSHLSTSESFPGPSKKTTAGVELPESAAPAVAAPAKRRAYIATWQGFLGALMMFVGSIGTGWIANGSPMIRQPVVIALRTEGWGVTLSTVLLTVGAMLLMRSWLRLGQRLGDWGEHSLRSVVIAISAWSLPLLLAVPIFSRDVYAYTGQGRLVMEGQNPYNVGISTLNNWFALGADPAWAENRTPYGPYFLWLARGVVGLTGAQPDVSVLLFRLLAGVGVLLCVIYVPKLAELHGINGARALWIAVANPLFLISFVASAHNDALMVGLAVAGVYFAATKRYLAGILLVTASIGIKPITVLLLP
;
A
#
# COMPACT_ATOMS: atom_id res chain seq x y z
N MET A 1 72.27 -34.18 -47.82
CA MET A 1 73.40 -33.37 -48.33
C MET A 1 73.61 -32.25 -47.31
N THR A 2 74.54 -32.44 -46.35
CA THR A 2 75.81 -31.67 -46.17
C THR A 2 75.57 -30.18 -45.90
N ALA A 3 76.08 -29.47 -44.89
CA ALA A 3 77.04 -29.60 -43.78
C ALA A 3 76.73 -28.38 -42.84
N GLY A 4 77.12 -28.20 -41.57
CA GLY A 4 78.43 -28.29 -40.92
C GLY A 4 78.90 -26.90 -40.44
N GLY A 5 79.31 -26.77 -39.17
CA GLY A 5 80.19 -25.71 -38.60
C GLY A 5 79.49 -24.48 -37.98
N SER A 6 79.52 -24.19 -36.68
CA SER A 6 80.60 -23.99 -35.67
C SER A 6 81.11 -22.55 -35.55
N HIS A 7 81.02 -22.04 -34.31
CA HIS A 7 81.48 -20.77 -33.75
C HIS A 7 82.88 -20.29 -34.18
N LEU A 8 83.10 -18.97 -34.13
CA LEU A 8 84.37 -18.37 -33.72
C LEU A 8 84.15 -16.98 -33.09
N SER A 9 84.82 -16.79 -31.95
CA SER A 9 84.88 -15.62 -31.07
C SER A 9 86.04 -14.71 -31.49
N THR A 10 85.93 -13.40 -31.24
CA THR A 10 87.09 -12.58 -30.86
C THR A 10 86.70 -11.55 -29.80
N SER A 11 87.58 -11.42 -28.83
CA SER A 11 87.52 -10.66 -27.57
C SER A 11 88.35 -9.38 -27.65
N GLU A 12 87.99 -8.34 -26.89
CA GLU A 12 88.86 -7.32 -26.25
C GLU A 12 87.97 -6.19 -25.66
N SER A 13 88.28 -5.41 -24.62
CA SER A 13 88.93 -5.55 -23.31
C SER A 13 88.45 -4.34 -22.44
N PHE A 14 88.42 -4.49 -21.11
CA PHE A 14 88.01 -3.63 -19.95
C PHE A 14 88.14 -2.07 -20.06
N PRO A 15 87.48 -1.21 -19.21
CA PRO A 15 87.13 -1.40 -17.78
C PRO A 15 85.77 -0.81 -17.26
N GLY A 16 85.32 -1.26 -16.07
CA GLY A 16 84.33 -0.51 -15.24
C GLY A 16 84.95 0.76 -14.61
N PRO A 17 84.24 1.63 -13.85
CA PRO A 17 83.06 1.36 -13.01
C PRO A 17 81.97 2.46 -13.03
N SER A 18 80.86 2.22 -12.30
CA SER A 18 80.24 3.16 -11.33
C SER A 18 78.71 3.02 -11.29
N LYS A 19 78.22 2.47 -10.18
CA LYS A 19 76.82 2.60 -9.76
C LYS A 19 76.56 4.07 -9.45
N LYS A 20 75.83 4.77 -10.33
CA LYS A 20 75.12 5.99 -9.97
C LYS A 20 73.63 5.74 -9.99
N THR A 21 73.11 5.72 -8.77
CA THR A 21 71.75 5.90 -8.29
C THR A 21 70.90 6.75 -9.25
N THR A 22 70.07 6.12 -10.06
CA THR A 22 68.91 6.79 -10.65
C THR A 22 67.84 6.83 -9.57
N ALA A 23 67.65 8.01 -8.97
CA ALA A 23 66.48 8.30 -8.17
C ALA A 23 65.25 8.14 -9.08
N GLY A 24 64.57 7.00 -8.96
CA GLY A 24 63.24 6.82 -9.50
C GLY A 24 62.32 7.79 -8.77
N VAL A 25 61.74 8.73 -9.50
CA VAL A 25 60.60 9.50 -9.02
C VAL A 25 59.45 8.51 -8.90
N GLU A 26 59.18 8.02 -7.69
CA GLU A 26 57.94 7.33 -7.36
C GLU A 26 56.80 8.32 -7.60
N LEU A 27 56.07 8.11 -8.70
CA LEU A 27 54.79 8.77 -8.91
C LEU A 27 53.87 8.35 -7.76
N PRO A 28 53.22 9.30 -7.06
CA PRO A 28 52.32 8.94 -5.98
C PRO A 28 51.22 8.05 -6.54
N GLU A 29 51.10 6.86 -5.99
CA GLU A 29 50.02 5.92 -6.25
C GLU A 29 48.71 6.69 -6.06
N SER A 30 48.02 6.95 -7.18
CA SER A 30 46.73 7.63 -7.19
C SER A 30 45.78 6.79 -6.35
N ALA A 31 45.60 7.19 -5.09
CA ALA A 31 44.62 6.62 -4.20
C ALA A 31 43.28 6.56 -4.94
N ALA A 32 42.84 5.35 -5.26
CA ALA A 32 41.53 5.13 -5.84
C ALA A 32 40.51 5.92 -5.00
N PRO A 33 39.59 6.68 -5.63
CA PRO A 33 38.64 7.47 -4.87
C PRO A 33 37.93 6.53 -3.90
N ALA A 34 38.11 6.78 -2.60
CA ALA A 34 37.44 6.04 -1.55
C ALA A 34 35.96 5.97 -1.92
N VAL A 35 35.48 4.76 -2.22
CA VAL A 35 34.08 4.53 -2.53
C VAL A 35 33.30 5.13 -1.37
N ALA A 36 32.63 6.26 -1.63
CA ALA A 36 31.92 7.00 -0.62
C ALA A 36 31.01 6.02 0.12
N ALA A 37 31.20 5.89 1.44
CA ALA A 37 30.36 5.04 2.27
C ALA A 37 28.89 5.31 1.89
N PRO A 38 28.07 4.27 1.66
CA PRO A 38 26.72 4.46 1.15
C PRO A 38 26.01 5.44 2.07
N ALA A 39 25.72 6.64 1.55
CA ALA A 39 25.11 7.71 2.31
C ALA A 39 23.90 7.13 3.02
N LYS A 40 23.93 7.04 4.37
CA LYS A 40 22.86 6.47 5.21
C LYS A 40 21.52 6.90 4.63
N ARG A 41 20.88 6.04 3.84
CA ARG A 41 19.76 6.47 3.00
C ARG A 41 18.61 6.75 3.95
N ARG A 42 18.28 8.03 4.09
CA ARG A 42 17.32 8.54 5.08
C ARG A 42 15.88 8.17 4.67
N ALA A 43 15.54 6.89 4.58
CA ALA A 43 14.21 6.40 4.21
C ALA A 43 13.11 7.04 5.06
N TYR A 44 13.41 7.28 6.34
CA TYR A 44 12.53 7.95 7.30
C TYR A 44 12.01 9.33 6.83
N ILE A 45 12.78 10.08 6.03
CA ILE A 45 12.31 11.38 5.51
C ILE A 45 11.16 11.16 4.51
N ALA A 46 11.24 10.15 3.64
CA ALA A 46 10.15 9.83 2.74
C ALA A 46 8.92 9.36 3.53
N THR A 47 9.14 8.58 4.59
CA THR A 47 8.07 8.20 5.52
C THR A 47 7.40 9.41 6.17
N TRP A 48 8.16 10.36 6.71
CA TRP A 48 7.61 11.57 7.32
C TRP A 48 6.89 12.48 6.31
N GLN A 49 7.43 12.63 5.12
CA GLN A 49 6.77 13.39 4.04
C GLN A 49 5.44 12.75 3.65
N GLY A 50 5.39 11.43 3.53
CA GLY A 50 4.14 10.72 3.24
C GLY A 50 3.15 10.78 4.40
N PHE A 51 3.62 10.75 5.66
CA PHE A 51 2.78 10.95 6.84
C PHE A 51 2.14 12.34 6.83
N LEU A 52 2.93 13.38 6.54
CA LEU A 52 2.41 14.74 6.39
C LEU A 52 1.39 14.82 5.25
N GLY A 53 1.67 14.17 4.11
CA GLY A 53 0.71 14.07 3.00
C GLY A 53 -0.60 13.41 3.41
N ALA A 54 -0.54 12.28 4.11
CA ALA A 54 -1.71 11.58 4.64
C ALA A 54 -2.48 12.43 5.68
N LEU A 55 -1.79 13.21 6.51
CA LEU A 55 -2.41 14.12 7.47
C LEU A 55 -3.12 15.29 6.76
N MET A 56 -2.50 15.86 5.72
CA MET A 56 -3.15 16.86 4.87
C MET A 56 -4.41 16.28 4.21
N MET A 57 -4.35 15.03 3.72
CA MET A 57 -5.52 14.34 3.18
C MET A 57 -6.61 14.12 4.22
N PHE A 58 -6.25 13.71 5.45
CA PHE A 58 -7.19 13.60 6.57
C PHE A 58 -7.91 14.92 6.83
N VAL A 59 -7.17 16.03 6.99
CA VAL A 59 -7.77 17.35 7.25
C VAL A 59 -8.61 17.82 6.05
N GLY A 60 -8.09 17.67 4.83
CA GLY A 60 -8.80 18.02 3.61
C GLY A 60 -10.11 17.25 3.43
N SER A 61 -10.13 15.96 3.81
CA SER A 61 -11.31 15.12 3.71
C SER A 61 -12.51 15.62 4.52
N ILE A 62 -12.31 16.40 5.58
CA ILE A 62 -13.42 16.95 6.37
C ILE A 62 -14.30 17.87 5.49
N GLY A 63 -13.67 18.68 4.64
CA GLY A 63 -14.37 19.58 3.71
C GLY A 63 -14.78 18.94 2.38
N THR A 64 -14.02 17.97 1.87
CA THR A 64 -14.27 17.42 0.52
C THR A 64 -14.76 15.98 0.49
N GLY A 65 -14.57 15.22 1.57
CA GLY A 65 -14.96 13.82 1.66
C GLY A 65 -16.47 13.65 1.70
N TRP A 66 -16.92 12.42 1.47
CA TRP A 66 -18.31 12.06 1.51
C TRP A 66 -18.79 11.86 2.94
N ILE A 67 -19.78 12.65 3.35
CA ILE A 67 -20.46 12.53 4.64
C ILE A 67 -21.89 12.10 4.36
N ALA A 68 -22.37 11.07 5.06
CA ALA A 68 -23.76 10.65 4.98
C ALA A 68 -24.70 11.71 5.55
N ASN A 69 -25.89 11.88 4.97
CA ASN A 69 -26.87 12.88 5.46
C ASN A 69 -27.32 12.61 6.90
N GLY A 70 -27.34 11.34 7.33
CA GLY A 70 -27.64 10.93 8.70
C GLY A 70 -26.47 11.07 9.69
N SER A 71 -25.29 11.51 9.24
CA SER A 71 -24.12 11.72 10.10
C SER A 71 -24.31 12.95 11.01
N PRO A 72 -24.15 12.84 12.34
CA PRO A 72 -24.06 13.99 13.24
C PRO A 72 -22.94 14.96 12.89
N MET A 73 -21.90 14.50 12.17
CA MET A 73 -20.76 15.32 11.77
C MET A 73 -21.17 16.50 10.87
N ILE A 74 -22.22 16.34 10.05
CA ILE A 74 -22.70 17.42 9.16
C ILE A 74 -23.21 18.64 9.92
N ARG A 75 -23.53 18.50 11.22
CA ARG A 75 -24.07 19.57 12.08
C ARG A 75 -22.98 20.35 12.82
N GLN A 76 -21.72 19.92 12.72
CA GLN A 76 -20.62 20.56 13.43
C GLN A 76 -20.23 21.89 12.75
N PRO A 77 -20.15 23.02 13.48
CA PRO A 77 -19.89 24.33 12.86
C PRO A 77 -18.62 24.38 12.01
N VAL A 78 -17.55 23.72 12.46
CA VAL A 78 -16.29 23.64 11.71
C VAL A 78 -16.44 22.86 10.41
N VAL A 79 -17.23 21.78 10.40
CA VAL A 79 -17.49 20.96 9.21
C VAL A 79 -18.34 21.75 8.23
N ILE A 80 -19.35 22.47 8.72
CA ILE A 80 -20.17 23.36 7.89
C ILE A 80 -19.27 24.42 7.23
N ALA A 81 -18.47 25.14 8.02
CA ALA A 81 -17.58 26.18 7.51
C ALA A 81 -16.60 25.65 6.43
N LEU A 82 -15.99 24.49 6.66
CA LEU A 82 -15.08 23.86 5.68
C LEU A 82 -15.78 23.41 4.38
N ARG A 83 -17.11 23.26 4.38
CA ARG A 83 -17.89 22.74 3.25
C ARG A 83 -18.71 23.81 2.53
N THR A 84 -19.04 24.93 3.17
CA THR A 84 -19.89 25.97 2.62
C THR A 84 -19.16 27.28 2.37
N GLU A 85 -18.14 27.61 3.15
CA GLU A 85 -17.37 28.83 2.97
C GLU A 85 -16.32 28.67 1.87
N GLY A 86 -16.17 29.66 0.99
CA GLY A 86 -15.24 29.58 -0.15
C GLY A 86 -13.79 29.33 0.28
N TRP A 87 -13.35 29.94 1.39
CA TRP A 87 -12.01 29.70 1.95
C TRP A 87 -11.85 28.27 2.47
N GLY A 88 -12.90 27.72 3.10
CA GLY A 88 -12.92 26.38 3.68
C GLY A 88 -12.84 25.31 2.60
N VAL A 89 -13.70 25.43 1.59
CA VAL A 89 -13.72 24.52 0.43
C VAL A 89 -12.38 24.55 -0.31
N THR A 90 -11.83 25.74 -0.54
CA THR A 90 -10.53 25.90 -1.21
C THR A 90 -9.41 25.27 -0.41
N LEU A 91 -9.33 25.56 0.90
CA LEU A 91 -8.33 25.00 1.80
C LEU A 91 -8.41 23.47 1.83
N SER A 92 -9.59 22.90 2.04
CA SER A 92 -9.79 21.46 2.09
C SER A 92 -9.43 20.76 0.79
N THR A 93 -9.78 21.37 -0.36
CA THR A 93 -9.41 20.86 -1.69
C THR A 93 -7.90 20.89 -1.90
N VAL A 94 -7.24 22.02 -1.60
CA VAL A 94 -5.79 22.15 -1.71
C VAL A 94 -5.07 21.15 -0.81
N LEU A 95 -5.49 21.00 0.45
CA LEU A 95 -4.91 20.05 1.38
C LEU A 95 -5.06 18.60 0.89
N LEU A 96 -6.25 18.22 0.40
CA LEU A 96 -6.47 16.88 -0.13
C LEU A 96 -5.58 16.61 -1.36
N THR A 97 -5.58 17.53 -2.34
CA THR A 97 -4.84 17.35 -3.60
C THR A 97 -3.33 17.36 -3.38
N VAL A 98 -2.79 18.36 -2.66
CA VAL A 98 -1.35 18.44 -2.37
C VAL A 98 -0.93 17.29 -1.47
N GLY A 99 -1.77 16.89 -0.49
CA GLY A 99 -1.52 15.74 0.35
C GLY A 99 -1.38 14.44 -0.44
N ALA A 100 -2.28 14.20 -1.39
CA ALA A 100 -2.23 13.04 -2.29
C ALA A 100 -0.97 13.06 -3.18
N MET A 101 -0.62 14.22 -3.76
CA MET A 101 0.61 14.40 -4.54
C MET A 101 1.86 14.15 -3.69
N LEU A 102 1.87 14.61 -2.44
CA LEU A 102 2.99 14.41 -1.52
C LEU A 102 3.12 12.95 -1.11
N LEU A 103 2.01 12.25 -0.86
CA LEU A 103 2.01 10.81 -0.59
C LEU A 103 2.56 10.02 -1.79
N MET A 104 2.11 10.35 -3.01
CA MET A 104 2.62 9.75 -4.25
C MET A 104 4.13 9.97 -4.43
N ARG A 105 4.58 11.21 -4.29
CA ARG A 105 6.02 11.53 -4.33
C ARG A 105 6.78 10.76 -3.26
N SER A 106 6.24 10.67 -2.04
CA SER A 106 6.89 10.00 -0.92
C SER A 106 7.05 8.50 -1.14
N TRP A 107 6.06 7.85 -1.75
CA TRP A 107 6.14 6.45 -2.19
C TRP A 107 7.28 6.22 -3.19
N LEU A 108 7.39 7.05 -4.24
CA LEU A 108 8.50 6.95 -5.21
C LEU A 108 9.85 7.22 -4.55
N ARG A 109 9.94 8.24 -3.68
CA ARG A 109 11.16 8.57 -2.94
C ARG A 109 11.55 7.49 -1.95
N LEU A 110 10.60 6.77 -1.35
CA LEU A 110 10.87 5.64 -0.48
C LEU A 110 11.57 4.52 -1.28
N GLY A 111 11.02 4.12 -2.43
CA GLY A 111 11.63 3.11 -3.30
C GLY A 111 13.04 3.51 -3.78
N GLN A 112 13.22 4.77 -4.19
CA GLN A 112 14.55 5.30 -4.56
C GLN A 112 15.54 5.24 -3.39
N ARG A 113 15.08 5.50 -2.15
CA ARG A 113 15.93 5.47 -0.94
C ARG A 113 16.21 4.06 -0.44
N LEU A 114 15.43 3.06 -0.83
CA LEU A 114 15.64 1.64 -0.50
C LEU A 114 16.28 0.86 -1.65
N GLY A 115 16.95 1.53 -2.59
CA GLY A 115 17.34 0.94 -3.88
C GLY A 115 18.22 -0.32 -3.84
N ASP A 116 18.90 -0.60 -2.74
CA ASP A 116 19.66 -1.84 -2.47
C ASP A 116 18.79 -2.98 -1.94
N TRP A 117 17.55 -2.70 -1.51
CA TRP A 117 16.56 -3.63 -1.00
C TRP A 117 17.09 -4.60 0.06
N GLY A 118 18.05 -4.14 0.87
CA GLY A 118 18.71 -4.93 1.91
C GLY A 118 17.83 -5.25 3.12
N GLU A 119 18.42 -5.86 4.14
CA GLU A 119 17.77 -6.44 5.33
C GLU A 119 16.77 -5.49 6.05
N HIS A 120 17.08 -4.19 6.12
CA HIS A 120 16.23 -3.20 6.80
C HIS A 120 15.08 -2.64 5.93
N SER A 121 15.02 -3.01 4.65
CA SER A 121 14.05 -2.45 3.71
C SER A 121 12.62 -2.85 4.05
N LEU A 122 12.39 -4.10 4.43
CA LEU A 122 11.05 -4.59 4.77
C LEU A 122 10.48 -3.81 5.96
N ARG A 123 11.27 -3.66 7.02
CA ARG A 123 10.88 -2.89 8.21
C ARG A 123 10.57 -1.44 7.84
N SER A 124 11.39 -0.82 6.98
CA SER A 124 11.19 0.57 6.54
C SER A 124 9.88 0.74 5.74
N VAL A 125 9.55 -0.22 4.88
CA VAL A 125 8.28 -0.22 4.12
C VAL A 125 7.09 -0.43 5.05
N VAL A 126 7.17 -1.35 6.01
CA VAL A 126 6.09 -1.56 7.00
C VAL A 126 5.86 -0.31 7.82
N ILE A 127 6.92 0.35 8.32
CA ILE A 127 6.80 1.62 9.06
C ILE A 127 6.14 2.69 8.18
N ALA A 128 6.49 2.77 6.90
CA ALA A 128 5.86 3.70 5.98
C ALA A 128 4.37 3.41 5.79
N ILE A 129 3.99 2.15 5.55
CA ILE A 129 2.58 1.73 5.44
C ILE A 129 1.81 2.12 6.71
N SER A 130 2.33 1.77 7.89
CA SER A 130 1.69 2.10 9.16
C SER A 130 1.55 3.60 9.38
N ALA A 131 2.61 4.37 9.13
CA ALA A 131 2.59 5.82 9.29
C ALA A 131 1.59 6.47 8.34
N TRP A 132 1.57 6.08 7.06
CA TRP A 132 0.69 6.69 6.06
C TRP A 132 -0.77 6.26 6.23
N SER A 133 -1.01 5.02 6.69
CA SER A 133 -2.37 4.51 6.92
C SER A 133 -3.04 5.14 8.12
N LEU A 134 -2.29 5.50 9.16
CA LEU A 134 -2.87 5.94 10.44
C LEU A 134 -3.74 7.22 10.29
N PRO A 135 -3.30 8.32 9.64
CA PRO A 135 -4.18 9.46 9.38
C PRO A 135 -5.33 9.09 8.43
N LEU A 136 -5.08 8.25 7.43
CA LEU A 136 -6.09 7.84 6.45
C LEU A 136 -7.24 7.03 7.06
N LEU A 137 -6.99 6.24 8.11
CA LEU A 137 -8.03 5.53 8.86
C LEU A 137 -9.06 6.49 9.47
N LEU A 138 -8.63 7.70 9.81
CA LEU A 138 -9.48 8.72 10.43
C LEU A 138 -10.15 9.63 9.40
N ALA A 139 -9.72 9.60 8.13
CA ALA A 139 -10.25 10.46 7.08
C ALA A 139 -11.77 10.29 6.93
N VAL A 140 -12.47 11.34 6.53
CA VAL A 140 -13.81 11.17 5.95
C VAL A 140 -13.65 10.38 4.65
N PRO A 141 -14.53 9.43 4.30
CA PRO A 141 -14.41 8.67 3.06
C PRO A 141 -14.17 9.59 1.84
N ILE A 142 -13.04 9.40 1.16
CA ILE A 142 -12.63 10.17 -0.02
C ILE A 142 -12.69 9.30 -1.27
N PHE A 143 -12.93 9.93 -2.43
CA PHE A 143 -13.01 9.32 -3.76
C PHE A 143 -14.15 8.31 -4.01
N SER A 144 -14.62 7.59 -2.99
CA SER A 144 -15.72 6.61 -3.09
C SER A 144 -16.70 6.72 -1.92
N ARG A 145 -17.96 6.36 -2.20
CA ARG A 145 -19.08 6.27 -1.24
C ARG A 145 -19.46 4.83 -0.90
N ASP A 146 -18.75 3.83 -1.42
CA ASP A 146 -19.13 2.42 -1.33
C ASP A 146 -19.31 1.93 0.10
N VAL A 147 -18.54 2.47 1.03
CA VAL A 147 -18.66 2.13 2.46
C VAL A 147 -20.08 2.38 3.00
N TYR A 148 -20.78 3.38 2.49
CA TYR A 148 -22.17 3.65 2.86
C TYR A 148 -23.15 2.66 2.22
N ALA A 149 -22.83 2.17 1.01
CA ALA A 149 -23.57 1.08 0.41
C ALA A 149 -23.45 -0.19 1.27
N TYR A 150 -22.30 -0.47 1.89
CA TYR A 150 -22.14 -1.62 2.79
C TYR A 150 -23.09 -1.55 3.98
N THR A 151 -23.27 -0.37 4.59
CA THR A 151 -24.26 -0.14 5.64
C THR A 151 -25.69 -0.41 5.14
N GLY A 152 -26.03 0.04 3.93
CA GLY A 152 -27.32 -0.26 3.30
C GLY A 152 -27.54 -1.76 3.05
N GLN A 153 -26.53 -2.46 2.53
CA GLN A 153 -26.58 -3.91 2.32
C GLN A 153 -26.77 -4.66 3.66
N GLY A 154 -26.07 -4.25 4.71
CA GLY A 154 -26.25 -4.82 6.05
C GLY A 154 -27.66 -4.61 6.60
N ARG A 155 -28.26 -3.43 6.37
CA ARG A 155 -29.64 -3.14 6.76
C ARG A 155 -30.67 -3.98 6.01
N LEU A 156 -30.52 -4.17 4.69
CA LEU A 156 -31.40 -5.06 3.92
C LEU A 156 -31.44 -6.46 4.53
N VAL A 157 -30.25 -7.01 4.83
CA VAL A 157 -30.13 -8.34 5.43
C VAL A 157 -30.74 -8.37 6.83
N MET A 158 -30.59 -7.30 7.64
CA MET A 158 -31.22 -7.18 8.95
C MET A 158 -32.75 -7.15 8.89
N GLU A 159 -33.32 -6.49 7.88
CA GLU A 159 -34.77 -6.42 7.64
C GLU A 159 -35.33 -7.70 6.96
N GLY A 160 -34.50 -8.74 6.78
CA GLY A 160 -34.90 -10.01 6.18
C GLY A 160 -35.05 -9.97 4.65
N GLN A 161 -34.65 -8.87 4.02
CA GLN A 161 -34.64 -8.74 2.57
C GLN A 161 -33.44 -9.45 1.95
N ASN A 162 -33.58 -9.92 0.71
CA ASN A 162 -32.50 -10.56 -0.04
C ASN A 162 -31.81 -9.55 -0.96
N PRO A 163 -30.57 -9.10 -0.66
CA PRO A 163 -29.91 -8.06 -1.45
C PRO A 163 -29.42 -8.53 -2.84
N TYR A 164 -29.53 -9.82 -3.14
CA TYR A 164 -29.34 -10.34 -4.50
C TYR A 164 -30.56 -10.13 -5.39
N ASN A 165 -31.72 -9.81 -4.82
CA ASN A 165 -32.96 -9.56 -5.55
C ASN A 165 -33.36 -8.09 -5.58
N VAL A 166 -33.06 -7.35 -4.50
CA VAL A 166 -33.44 -5.95 -4.31
C VAL A 166 -32.25 -5.04 -4.06
N GLY A 167 -32.41 -3.75 -4.37
CA GLY A 167 -31.45 -2.70 -4.05
C GLY A 167 -31.68 -2.05 -2.68
N ILE A 168 -30.74 -1.20 -2.26
CA ILE A 168 -30.80 -0.41 -1.01
C ILE A 168 -31.97 0.58 -1.01
N SER A 169 -32.47 0.97 -2.19
CA SER A 169 -33.60 1.89 -2.35
C SER A 169 -34.92 1.40 -1.74
N THR A 170 -35.07 0.10 -1.48
CA THR A 170 -36.26 -0.45 -0.80
C THR A 170 -36.31 -0.13 0.70
N LEU A 171 -35.18 0.27 1.29
CA LEU A 171 -35.11 0.62 2.71
C LEU A 171 -35.76 1.98 2.97
N ASN A 172 -36.51 2.07 4.07
CA ASN A 172 -36.95 3.36 4.59
C ASN A 172 -35.74 4.22 4.98
N ASN A 173 -35.78 5.48 4.56
CA ASN A 173 -34.73 6.49 4.81
C ASN A 173 -33.33 6.08 4.29
N TRP A 174 -33.25 5.30 3.21
CA TRP A 174 -31.97 4.85 2.65
C TRP A 174 -31.02 6.00 2.27
N PHE A 175 -31.56 7.14 1.83
CA PHE A 175 -30.78 8.33 1.47
C PHE A 175 -30.00 8.92 2.66
N ALA A 176 -30.47 8.69 3.88
CA ALA A 176 -29.77 9.10 5.10
C ALA A 176 -28.48 8.30 5.34
N LEU A 177 -28.37 7.10 4.76
CA LEU A 177 -27.19 6.23 4.91
C LEU A 177 -25.98 6.74 4.13
N GLY A 178 -26.18 7.62 3.14
CA GLY A 178 -25.09 8.21 2.36
C GLY A 178 -24.62 7.37 1.17
N ALA A 179 -25.32 6.27 0.86
CA ALA A 179 -25.07 5.48 -0.34
C ALA A 179 -25.28 6.35 -1.59
N ASP A 180 -24.46 6.11 -2.61
CA ASP A 180 -24.58 6.84 -3.88
C ASP A 180 -25.90 6.45 -4.59
N PRO A 181 -26.77 7.44 -4.91
CA PRO A 181 -28.05 7.19 -5.56
C PRO A 181 -27.95 6.41 -6.88
N ALA A 182 -26.84 6.53 -7.62
CA ALA A 182 -26.64 5.81 -8.87
C ALA A 182 -26.60 4.27 -8.66
N TRP A 183 -26.34 3.81 -7.44
CA TRP A 183 -26.24 2.40 -7.09
C TRP A 183 -27.41 1.93 -6.21
N ALA A 184 -28.39 2.81 -5.93
CA ALA A 184 -29.43 2.51 -4.95
C ALA A 184 -30.33 1.34 -5.35
N GLU A 185 -30.62 1.17 -6.65
CA GLU A 185 -31.43 0.07 -7.17
C GLU A 185 -30.60 -1.17 -7.55
N ASN A 186 -29.26 -1.06 -7.52
CA ASN A 186 -28.39 -2.15 -7.94
C ASN A 186 -28.35 -3.25 -6.87
N ARG A 187 -28.39 -4.49 -7.36
CA ARG A 187 -28.21 -5.70 -6.55
C ARG A 187 -26.77 -5.80 -6.07
N THR A 188 -26.58 -6.44 -4.92
CA THR A 188 -25.25 -6.59 -4.34
C THR A 188 -24.29 -7.37 -5.27
N PRO A 189 -23.07 -6.87 -5.53
CA PRO A 189 -22.00 -7.64 -6.15
C PRO A 189 -21.15 -8.42 -5.11
N TYR A 190 -21.49 -8.31 -3.82
CA TYR A 190 -20.70 -8.89 -2.73
C TYR A 190 -21.14 -10.31 -2.40
N GLY A 191 -20.19 -11.11 -1.94
CA GLY A 191 -20.46 -12.47 -1.49
C GLY A 191 -21.17 -12.53 -0.13
N PRO A 192 -21.71 -13.71 0.24
CA PRO A 192 -22.55 -13.87 1.42
C PRO A 192 -21.82 -13.58 2.74
N TYR A 193 -20.51 -13.83 2.83
CA TYR A 193 -19.75 -13.58 4.07
C TYR A 193 -19.60 -12.09 4.31
N PHE A 194 -19.38 -11.29 3.25
CA PHE A 194 -19.37 -9.85 3.39
C PHE A 194 -20.74 -9.30 3.83
N LEU A 195 -21.83 -9.84 3.30
CA LEU A 195 -23.18 -9.47 3.71
C LEU A 195 -23.45 -9.80 5.19
N TRP A 196 -22.95 -10.92 5.70
CA TRP A 196 -23.03 -11.25 7.13
C TRP A 196 -22.21 -10.31 7.99
N LEU A 197 -20.98 -9.97 7.57
CA LEU A 197 -20.16 -8.97 8.25
C LEU A 197 -20.84 -7.61 8.26
N ALA A 198 -21.42 -7.17 7.13
CA ALA A 198 -22.17 -5.94 7.03
C ALA A 198 -23.40 -5.94 7.94
N ARG A 199 -24.18 -7.04 7.97
CA ARG A 199 -25.29 -7.23 8.93
C ARG A 199 -24.79 -7.08 10.38
N GLY A 200 -23.65 -7.68 10.72
CA GLY A 200 -23.04 -7.59 12.04
C GLY A 200 -22.64 -6.15 12.40
N VAL A 201 -21.97 -5.45 11.49
CA VAL A 201 -21.61 -4.02 11.66
C VAL A 201 -22.85 -3.17 11.90
N VAL A 202 -23.88 -3.33 11.08
CA VAL A 202 -25.13 -2.59 11.23
C VAL A 202 -25.83 -2.93 12.55
N GLY A 203 -25.84 -4.19 12.96
CA GLY A 203 -26.41 -4.64 14.22
C GLY A 203 -25.72 -4.03 15.44
N LEU A 204 -24.40 -3.85 15.39
CA LEU A 204 -23.62 -3.23 16.46
C LEU A 204 -23.74 -1.70 16.50
N THR A 205 -23.94 -1.07 15.34
CA THR A 205 -23.91 0.40 15.20
C THR A 205 -25.28 1.03 15.11
N GLY A 206 -26.35 0.23 15.02
CA GLY A 206 -27.69 0.73 14.72
C GLY A 206 -27.77 1.44 13.35
N ALA A 207 -26.92 1.02 12.40
CA ALA A 207 -26.73 1.68 11.10
C ALA A 207 -26.26 3.15 11.16
N GLN A 208 -25.71 3.60 12.30
CA GLN A 208 -25.16 4.95 12.40
C GLN A 208 -23.96 5.08 11.43
N PRO A 209 -23.97 6.00 10.45
CA PRO A 209 -23.02 5.97 9.34
C PRO A 209 -21.54 6.09 9.76
N ASP A 210 -21.23 6.94 10.74
CA ASP A 210 -19.83 7.24 11.09
C ASP A 210 -19.17 6.05 11.79
N VAL A 211 -19.84 5.48 12.79
CA VAL A 211 -19.35 4.29 13.51
C VAL A 211 -19.34 3.08 12.57
N SER A 212 -20.32 2.96 11.67
CA SER A 212 -20.31 1.90 10.63
C SER A 212 -19.06 1.98 9.76
N VAL A 213 -18.73 3.19 9.26
CA VAL A 213 -17.52 3.42 8.46
C VAL A 213 -16.27 3.01 9.23
N LEU A 214 -16.17 3.36 10.51
CA LEU A 214 -15.02 2.96 11.34
C LEU A 214 -14.91 1.44 11.48
N LEU A 215 -16.01 0.72 11.72
CA LEU A 215 -15.98 -0.75 11.79
C LEU A 215 -15.66 -1.40 10.43
N PHE A 216 -16.18 -0.88 9.32
CA PHE A 216 -15.80 -1.35 7.99
C PHE A 216 -14.31 -1.09 7.70
N ARG A 217 -13.75 0.01 8.19
CA ARG A 217 -12.30 0.25 8.11
C ARG A 217 -11.49 -0.75 8.93
N LEU A 218 -11.97 -1.19 10.08
CA LEU A 218 -11.30 -2.26 10.82
C LEU A 218 -11.28 -3.56 10.00
N LEU A 219 -12.39 -3.92 9.35
CA LEU A 219 -12.44 -5.08 8.45
C LEU A 219 -11.49 -4.94 7.25
N ALA A 220 -11.47 -3.77 6.61
CA ALA A 220 -10.52 -3.49 5.53
C ALA A 220 -9.07 -3.53 6.03
N GLY A 221 -8.81 -2.99 7.23
CA GLY A 221 -7.52 -3.00 7.91
C GLY A 221 -7.00 -4.42 8.21
N VAL A 222 -7.89 -5.36 8.57
CA VAL A 222 -7.53 -6.78 8.68
C VAL A 222 -7.04 -7.32 7.32
N GLY A 223 -7.74 -6.98 6.23
CA GLY A 223 -7.31 -7.31 4.87
C GLY A 223 -5.94 -6.75 4.51
N VAL A 224 -5.71 -5.46 4.80
CA VAL A 224 -4.41 -4.80 4.61
C VAL A 224 -3.31 -5.48 5.44
N LEU A 225 -3.59 -5.84 6.69
CA LEU A 225 -2.63 -6.54 7.55
C LEU A 225 -2.27 -7.92 6.99
N LEU A 226 -3.25 -8.67 6.49
CA LEU A 226 -2.98 -9.94 5.79
C LEU A 226 -2.07 -9.73 4.58
N CYS A 227 -2.31 -8.69 3.77
CA CYS A 227 -1.41 -8.35 2.67
C CYS A 227 0.01 -8.01 3.16
N VAL A 228 0.14 -7.20 4.23
CA VAL A 228 1.45 -6.87 4.82
C VAL A 228 2.21 -8.13 5.26
N ILE A 229 1.51 -9.13 5.78
CA ILE A 229 2.12 -10.37 6.27
C ILE A 229 2.46 -11.33 5.13
N TYR A 230 1.54 -11.54 4.19
CA TYR A 230 1.63 -12.65 3.23
C TYR A 230 2.17 -12.26 1.86
N VAL A 231 2.09 -11.00 1.43
CA VAL A 231 2.76 -10.53 0.20
C VAL A 231 4.27 -10.77 0.24
N PRO A 232 5.03 -10.33 1.27
CA PRO A 232 6.48 -10.56 1.28
C PRO A 232 6.83 -12.05 1.36
N LYS A 233 6.09 -12.83 2.16
CA LYS A 233 6.30 -14.27 2.28
C LYS A 233 6.06 -15.01 0.95
N LEU A 234 5.01 -14.63 0.22
CA LEU A 234 4.71 -15.22 -1.09
C LEU A 234 5.76 -14.82 -2.14
N ALA A 235 6.29 -13.59 -2.07
CA ALA A 235 7.38 -13.15 -2.93
C ALA A 235 8.68 -13.95 -2.68
N GLU A 236 9.00 -14.21 -1.41
CA GLU A 236 10.18 -14.99 -1.00
C GLU A 236 10.14 -16.43 -1.52
N LEU A 237 8.95 -17.05 -1.57
CA LEU A 237 8.78 -18.39 -2.18
C LEU A 237 9.19 -18.44 -3.67
N HIS A 238 9.19 -17.30 -4.35
CA HIS A 238 9.54 -17.17 -5.77
C HIS A 238 10.91 -16.51 -5.99
N GLY A 239 11.73 -16.36 -4.94
CA GLY A 239 13.03 -15.69 -5.03
C GLY A 239 12.95 -14.19 -5.30
N ILE A 240 11.79 -13.56 -5.09
CA ILE A 240 11.57 -12.12 -5.25
C ILE A 240 11.75 -11.43 -3.89
N ASN A 241 12.40 -10.27 -3.88
CA ASN A 241 12.59 -9.49 -2.65
C ASN A 241 11.24 -9.06 -2.04
N GLY A 242 10.94 -9.53 -0.82
CA GLY A 242 9.67 -9.26 -0.14
C GLY A 242 9.42 -7.79 0.16
N ALA A 243 10.46 -6.99 0.47
CA ALA A 243 10.31 -5.56 0.69
C ALA A 243 9.91 -4.81 -0.58
N ARG A 244 10.47 -5.19 -1.73
CA ARG A 244 10.13 -4.62 -3.04
C ARG A 244 8.70 -4.98 -3.44
N ALA A 245 8.29 -6.24 -3.23
CA ALA A 245 6.92 -6.67 -3.46
C ALA A 245 5.93 -5.86 -2.60
N LEU A 246 6.23 -5.72 -1.31
CA LEU A 246 5.36 -4.97 -0.39
C LEU A 246 5.30 -3.47 -0.72
N TRP A 247 6.41 -2.87 -1.16
CA TRP A 247 6.45 -1.46 -1.59
C TRP A 247 5.55 -1.19 -2.80
N ILE A 248 5.57 -2.07 -3.80
CA ILE A 248 4.73 -1.92 -5.01
C ILE A 248 3.27 -2.26 -4.73
N ALA A 249 3.02 -3.32 -3.95
CA ALA A 249 1.67 -3.84 -3.77
C ALA A 249 0.86 -3.06 -2.72
N VAL A 250 1.46 -2.78 -1.54
CA VAL A 250 0.72 -2.30 -0.37
C VAL A 250 1.08 -0.86 0.00
N ALA A 251 2.37 -0.48 -0.04
CA ALA A 251 2.76 0.91 0.21
C ALA A 251 2.35 1.88 -0.92
N ASN A 252 1.78 1.34 -2.00
CA ASN A 252 1.21 2.10 -3.10
C ASN A 252 0.10 3.05 -2.60
N PRO A 253 0.19 4.35 -2.90
CA PRO A 253 -0.84 5.32 -2.52
C PRO A 253 -2.24 4.94 -2.97
N LEU A 254 -2.40 4.35 -4.16
CA LEU A 254 -3.71 3.89 -4.63
C LEU A 254 -4.28 2.79 -3.73
N PHE A 255 -3.43 1.84 -3.30
CA PHE A 255 -3.83 0.80 -2.38
C PHE A 255 -4.27 1.40 -1.03
N LEU A 256 -3.44 2.28 -0.45
CA LEU A 256 -3.75 2.91 0.84
C LEU A 256 -5.01 3.79 0.77
N ILE A 257 -5.16 4.59 -0.28
CA ILE A 257 -6.33 5.45 -0.45
C ILE A 257 -7.60 4.60 -0.59
N SER A 258 -7.62 3.64 -1.52
CA SER A 258 -8.82 2.83 -1.77
C SER A 258 -9.16 1.91 -0.59
N PHE A 259 -8.18 1.21 -0.03
CA PHE A 259 -8.45 0.18 0.98
C PHE A 259 -8.54 0.74 2.40
N VAL A 260 -7.76 1.78 2.73
CA VAL A 260 -7.76 2.37 4.07
C VAL A 260 -8.70 3.58 4.15
N ALA A 261 -8.47 4.60 3.32
CA ALA A 261 -9.25 5.85 3.41
C ALA A 261 -10.70 5.64 2.97
N SER A 262 -10.93 4.97 1.85
CA SER A 262 -12.27 4.70 1.29
C SER A 262 -12.91 3.43 1.85
N ALA A 263 -12.19 2.66 2.68
CA ALA A 263 -12.67 1.45 3.36
C ALA A 263 -13.20 0.34 2.43
N HIS A 264 -12.64 0.20 1.22
CA HIS A 264 -13.09 -0.82 0.27
C HIS A 264 -12.95 -2.24 0.83
N ASN A 265 -14.03 -3.03 0.70
CA ASN A 265 -14.04 -4.43 1.13
C ASN A 265 -13.12 -5.35 0.32
N ASP A 266 -12.71 -4.90 -0.87
CA ASP A 266 -11.66 -5.52 -1.69
C ASP A 266 -10.38 -5.79 -0.88
N ALA A 267 -10.07 -4.97 0.12
CA ALA A 267 -8.93 -5.19 1.00
C ALA A 267 -9.00 -6.55 1.72
N LEU A 268 -10.16 -6.88 2.30
CA LEU A 268 -10.37 -8.14 3.01
C LEU A 268 -10.36 -9.32 2.06
N MET A 269 -10.98 -9.17 0.88
CA MET A 269 -10.92 -10.16 -0.20
C MET A 269 -9.47 -10.46 -0.59
N VAL A 270 -8.70 -9.45 -1.01
CA VAL A 270 -7.30 -9.63 -1.45
C VAL A 270 -6.44 -10.19 -0.31
N GLY A 271 -6.61 -9.71 0.92
CA GLY A 271 -5.87 -10.21 2.08
C GLY A 271 -6.09 -11.71 2.31
N LEU A 272 -7.34 -12.17 2.27
CA LEU A 272 -7.69 -13.59 2.40
C LEU A 272 -7.16 -14.40 1.21
N ALA A 273 -7.29 -13.88 -0.01
CA ALA A 273 -6.78 -14.51 -1.22
C ALA A 273 -5.27 -14.74 -1.17
N VAL A 274 -4.48 -13.70 -0.87
CA VAL A 274 -3.01 -13.79 -0.79
C VAL A 274 -2.58 -14.74 0.33
N ALA A 275 -3.25 -14.68 1.49
CA ALA A 275 -3.01 -15.64 2.57
C ALA A 275 -3.30 -17.08 2.12
N GLY A 276 -4.44 -17.31 1.48
CA GLY A 276 -4.84 -18.62 0.98
C GLY A 276 -3.86 -19.19 -0.05
N VAL A 277 -3.43 -18.37 -1.02
CA VAL A 277 -2.41 -18.76 -2.01
C VAL A 277 -1.08 -19.11 -1.34
N TYR A 278 -0.66 -18.32 -0.33
CA TYR A 278 0.55 -18.65 0.44
C TYR A 278 0.45 -20.00 1.16
N PHE A 279 -0.70 -20.31 1.79
CA PHE A 279 -0.89 -21.61 2.44
C PHE A 279 -0.95 -22.77 1.44
N ALA A 280 -1.56 -22.56 0.27
CA ALA A 280 -1.54 -23.55 -0.80
C ALA A 280 -0.11 -23.80 -1.31
N ALA A 281 0.67 -22.74 -1.56
CA ALA A 281 2.06 -22.83 -2.02
C ALA A 281 2.99 -23.51 -0.99
N THR A 282 2.68 -23.41 0.30
CA THR A 282 3.41 -24.08 1.39
C THR A 282 2.86 -25.47 1.74
N LYS A 283 2.09 -26.10 0.84
CA LYS A 283 1.48 -27.44 0.98
C LYS A 283 0.48 -27.59 2.12
N ARG A 284 -0.05 -26.48 2.66
CA ARG A 284 -1.10 -26.44 3.69
C ARG A 284 -2.47 -26.28 3.02
N TYR A 285 -2.83 -27.24 2.17
CA TYR A 285 -3.96 -27.13 1.24
C TYR A 285 -5.29 -26.83 1.91
N LEU A 286 -5.60 -27.47 3.05
CA LEU A 286 -6.86 -27.22 3.75
C LEU A 286 -7.00 -25.75 4.19
N ALA A 287 -5.95 -25.17 4.77
CA ALA A 287 -5.95 -23.75 5.14
C ALA A 287 -6.04 -22.85 3.91
N GLY A 288 -5.34 -23.21 2.82
CA GLY A 288 -5.42 -22.49 1.54
C GLY A 288 -6.84 -22.46 0.97
N ILE A 289 -7.49 -23.62 0.88
CA ILE A 289 -8.86 -23.77 0.38
C ILE A 289 -9.83 -22.97 1.25
N LEU A 290 -9.74 -23.07 2.58
CA LEU A 290 -10.63 -22.34 3.49
C LEU A 290 -10.50 -20.82 3.33
N LEU A 291 -9.27 -20.30 3.21
CA LEU A 291 -9.02 -18.87 3.06
C LEU A 291 -9.43 -18.33 1.68
N VAL A 292 -9.16 -19.07 0.60
CA VAL A 292 -9.63 -18.69 -0.75
C VAL A 292 -11.15 -18.74 -0.82
N THR A 293 -11.79 -19.77 -0.23
CA THR A 293 -13.25 -19.86 -0.14
C THR A 293 -13.82 -18.69 0.66
N ALA A 294 -13.19 -18.31 1.78
CA ALA A 294 -13.57 -17.12 2.54
C ALA A 294 -13.45 -15.85 1.70
N SER A 295 -12.38 -15.71 0.90
CA SER A 295 -12.22 -14.60 -0.04
C SER A 295 -13.36 -14.52 -1.08
N ILE A 296 -13.73 -15.65 -1.68
CA ILE A 296 -14.88 -15.75 -2.60
C ILE A 296 -16.17 -15.32 -1.90
N GLY A 297 -16.32 -15.70 -0.62
CA GLY A 297 -17.40 -15.26 0.24
C GLY A 297 -17.43 -13.76 0.51
N ILE A 298 -16.31 -13.03 0.34
CA ILE A 298 -16.29 -11.56 0.38
C ILE A 298 -16.68 -10.98 -0.97
N LYS A 299 -16.01 -11.42 -2.05
CA LYS A 299 -16.31 -10.99 -3.42
C LYS A 299 -16.03 -12.15 -4.40
N PRO A 300 -16.96 -12.49 -5.31
CA PRO A 300 -16.85 -13.70 -6.12
C PRO A 300 -15.64 -13.77 -7.06
N ILE A 301 -15.05 -12.63 -7.44
CA ILE A 301 -13.99 -12.57 -8.47
C ILE A 301 -12.75 -13.42 -8.14
N THR A 302 -12.48 -13.71 -6.85
CA THR A 302 -11.36 -14.58 -6.46
C THR A 302 -11.61 -16.06 -6.70
N VAL A 303 -12.75 -16.44 -7.28
CA VAL A 303 -12.99 -17.81 -7.77
C VAL A 303 -11.94 -18.23 -8.81
N LEU A 304 -11.39 -17.25 -9.54
CA LEU A 304 -10.31 -17.45 -10.51
C LEU A 304 -8.99 -17.96 -9.89
N LEU A 305 -8.87 -17.97 -8.56
CA LEU A 305 -7.72 -18.53 -7.86
C LEU A 305 -7.89 -20.02 -7.54
N LEU A 306 -9.06 -20.59 -7.79
CA LEU A 306 -9.26 -22.03 -7.75
C LEU A 306 -8.82 -22.66 -9.08
N PRO A 307 -8.23 -23.87 -9.06
CA PRO A 307 -7.82 -24.60 -10.26
C PRO A 307 -9.00 -25.02 -11.14
#